data_AF-A0A2V8ELA2-F1
#
_entry.id   AF-A0A2V8ELA2-F1
#
_cell.length_a   1.000
_cell.length_b   1.000
_cell.length_c   1.000
_cell.angle_alpha   90.00
_cell.angle_beta   90.00
_cell.angle_gamma   90.00
#
_symmetry.space_group_name_H-M   'P 1'
#
loop_
_entity.id
_entity.type
_entity.pdbx_description
1 polymer ?
#
loop_
_entity_poly.entity_id
_entity_poly.type
_entity_poly.pdbx_seq_one_letter_code
_entity_poly.pdbx_strand_id
1 'polypeptide(L)'
;MQIESGSDSPAAPARQAGLSGYDRIALGVVRAIHFNTHAIIPLSVRNGGNIPELLDGDVVEVPCVVNSNGARPLHVGRVVDRVRPLLARVKEYERLTVRAALTQSLDAAREALASNPLVPDRATADRLVRDLSPLW
;
A
#
# COMPACT_ATOMS: atom_id res chain seq x y z
N MET A 1 -52.08 33.28 -21.06
CA MET A 1 -50.63 33.35 -21.31
C MET A 1 -49.98 32.31 -20.41
N GLN A 2 -49.77 31.10 -20.95
CA GLN A 2 -49.02 30.05 -20.27
C GLN A 2 -47.53 30.40 -20.38
N ILE A 3 -46.81 30.36 -19.26
CA ILE A 3 -45.35 30.42 -19.23
C ILE A 3 -44.89 29.06 -18.73
N GLU A 4 -44.37 28.25 -19.64
CA GLU A 4 -43.47 27.15 -19.30
C GLU A 4 -42.11 27.76 -18.96
N SER A 5 -41.52 27.40 -17.83
CA SER A 5 -40.06 27.28 -17.71
C SER A 5 -39.68 26.58 -16.41
N GLY A 6 -38.94 25.48 -16.51
CA GLY A 6 -38.30 24.87 -15.36
C GLY A 6 -38.22 23.36 -15.52
N SER A 7 -37.40 22.90 -16.46
CA SER A 7 -36.94 21.53 -16.47
C SER A 7 -36.18 21.26 -15.17
N ASP A 8 -36.81 20.60 -14.21
CA ASP A 8 -36.12 19.94 -13.10
C ASP A 8 -35.36 18.74 -13.68
N SER A 9 -34.23 19.02 -14.31
CA SER A 9 -33.22 18.00 -14.55
C SER A 9 -32.63 17.65 -13.17
N PRO A 10 -32.70 16.38 -12.73
CA PRO A 10 -32.07 15.99 -11.48
C PRO A 10 -30.59 16.38 -11.54
N ALA A 11 -30.12 17.13 -10.54
CA ALA A 11 -28.74 17.54 -10.43
C ALA A 11 -27.84 16.32 -10.65
N ALA A 12 -26.94 16.42 -11.63
CA ALA A 12 -25.98 15.36 -11.91
C ALA A 12 -25.33 14.93 -10.59
N PRO A 13 -25.22 13.62 -10.31
CA PRO A 13 -24.70 13.15 -9.03
C PRO A 13 -23.37 13.84 -8.78
N ALA A 14 -23.21 14.44 -7.60
CA ALA A 14 -22.01 15.16 -7.22
C ALA A 14 -20.80 14.30 -7.59
N ARG A 15 -19.76 14.86 -8.25
CA ARG A 15 -18.62 14.08 -8.80
C ARG A 15 -17.99 13.06 -7.83
N GLN A 16 -18.21 13.22 -6.53
CA GLN A 16 -17.86 12.28 -5.46
C GLN A 16 -18.61 10.94 -5.47
N ALA A 17 -19.78 10.86 -6.10
CA ALA A 17 -20.57 9.64 -6.23
C ALA A 17 -19.93 8.59 -7.16
N GLY A 18 -18.95 8.99 -7.98
CA GLY A 18 -18.19 8.08 -8.86
C GLY A 18 -16.88 7.56 -8.27
N LEU A 19 -16.44 8.07 -7.11
CA LEU A 19 -15.16 7.69 -6.52
C LEU A 19 -15.31 6.41 -5.70
N SER A 20 -14.84 5.28 -6.20
CA SER A 20 -15.13 3.96 -5.64
C SER A 20 -13.98 3.33 -4.85
N GLY A 21 -12.75 3.87 -4.93
CA GLY A 21 -11.58 3.23 -4.31
C GLY A 21 -10.36 4.15 -4.14
N TYR A 22 -9.26 3.84 -4.84
CA TYR A 22 -7.97 4.52 -4.67
C TYR A 22 -8.03 6.03 -4.94
N ASP A 23 -8.85 6.44 -5.89
CA ASP A 23 -9.13 7.83 -6.23
C ASP A 23 -9.72 8.62 -5.04
N ARG A 24 -10.63 8.01 -4.29
CA ARG A 24 -11.17 8.57 -3.05
C ARG A 24 -10.10 8.75 -1.99
N ILE A 25 -9.24 7.76 -1.79
CA ILE A 25 -8.14 7.82 -0.80
C ILE A 25 -7.12 8.89 -1.22
N ALA A 26 -6.69 8.88 -2.48
CA ALA A 26 -5.72 9.83 -3.01
C ALA A 26 -6.23 11.28 -2.90
N LEU A 27 -7.46 11.55 -3.33
CA LEU A 27 -8.08 12.87 -3.17
C LEU A 27 -8.29 13.23 -1.69
N GLY A 28 -8.60 12.24 -0.85
CA GLY A 28 -8.68 12.41 0.60
C GLY A 28 -7.37 12.90 1.21
N VAL A 29 -6.24 12.30 0.82
CA VAL A 29 -4.90 12.72 1.24
C VAL A 29 -4.59 14.12 0.75
N VAL A 30 -4.76 14.40 -0.55
CA VAL A 30 -4.51 15.74 -1.13
C VAL A 30 -5.34 16.81 -0.44
N ARG A 31 -6.63 16.53 -0.20
CA ARG A 31 -7.54 17.45 0.51
C ARG A 31 -7.10 17.68 1.95
N ALA A 32 -6.70 16.62 2.66
CA ALA A 32 -6.28 16.71 4.06
C ALA A 32 -4.97 17.50 4.22
N ILE A 33 -4.03 17.35 3.28
CA ILE A 33 -2.82 18.16 3.22
C ILE A 33 -3.17 19.62 2.92
N HIS A 34 -3.93 19.86 1.84
CA HIS A 34 -4.22 21.21 1.37
C HIS A 34 -5.04 22.05 2.36
N PHE A 35 -6.07 21.46 2.96
CA PHE A 35 -6.95 22.15 3.91
C PHE A 35 -6.60 21.90 5.38
N ASN A 36 -5.46 21.26 5.66
CA ASN A 36 -5.00 20.94 7.01
C ASN A 36 -6.09 20.29 7.88
N THR A 37 -6.77 19.26 7.37
CA THR A 37 -8.00 18.73 8.02
C THR A 37 -7.74 17.70 9.10
N HIS A 38 -6.48 17.29 9.32
CA HIS A 38 -6.12 16.23 10.27
C HIS A 38 -6.89 14.92 10.06
N ALA A 39 -7.15 14.55 8.81
CA ALA A 39 -7.89 13.33 8.48
C ALA A 39 -7.10 12.08 8.89
N ILE A 40 -7.79 11.03 9.36
CA ILE A 40 -7.17 9.74 9.64
C ILE A 40 -7.34 8.85 8.41
N ILE A 41 -6.24 8.46 7.78
CA ILE A 41 -6.22 7.67 6.55
C ILE A 41 -5.15 6.58 6.68
N PRO A 42 -5.46 5.28 6.47
CA PRO A 42 -4.46 4.23 6.38
C PRO A 42 -3.54 4.46 5.18
N LEU A 43 -2.23 4.52 5.41
CA LEU A 43 -1.25 4.82 4.37
C LEU A 43 0.02 3.99 4.57
N SER A 44 0.68 3.68 3.46
CA SER A 44 2.02 3.11 3.44
C SER A 44 3.06 4.16 3.83
N VAL A 45 3.70 3.97 4.97
CA VAL A 45 4.71 4.88 5.52
C VAL A 45 5.88 4.08 6.10
N ARG A 46 7.00 4.77 6.37
CA ARG A 46 8.14 4.17 7.08
C ARG A 46 7.71 3.74 8.49
N ASN A 47 8.10 2.54 8.91
CA ASN A 47 7.72 1.95 10.19
C ASN A 47 8.14 2.81 11.37
N GLY A 48 9.41 3.20 11.49
CA GLY A 48 9.90 4.06 12.59
C GLY A 48 9.37 3.67 13.98
N GLY A 49 9.41 2.39 14.33
CA GLY A 49 8.91 1.86 15.60
C GLY A 49 7.40 1.70 15.75
N ASN A 50 6.57 1.91 14.72
CA ASN A 50 5.11 1.73 14.81
C ASN A 50 4.70 0.28 15.06
N ILE A 51 5.39 -0.66 14.41
CA ILE A 51 5.27 -2.11 14.59
C ILE A 51 6.63 -2.63 15.10
N PRO A 52 6.74 -3.01 16.39
CA PRO A 52 8.01 -3.43 17.00
C PRO A 52 8.69 -4.64 16.37
N GLU A 53 7.91 -5.51 15.73
CA GLU A 53 8.41 -6.73 15.08
C GLU A 53 9.09 -6.48 13.72
N LEU A 54 9.01 -5.26 13.19
CA LEU A 54 9.55 -4.88 11.89
C LEU A 54 10.70 -3.88 12.05
N LEU A 55 11.58 -3.80 11.04
CA LEU A 55 12.68 -2.84 11.05
C LEU A 55 12.14 -1.42 10.90
N ASP A 56 12.83 -0.42 11.43
CA ASP A 56 12.40 0.98 11.34
C ASP A 56 12.31 1.48 9.89
N GLY A 57 13.12 0.91 9.00
CA GLY A 57 13.12 1.23 7.57
C GLY A 57 12.05 0.52 6.75
N ASP A 58 11.39 -0.50 7.31
CA ASP A 58 10.35 -1.24 6.58
C ASP A 58 9.16 -0.31 6.29
N VAL A 59 8.51 -0.49 5.13
CA VAL A 59 7.25 0.19 4.83
C VAL A 59 6.11 -0.60 5.48
N VAL A 60 5.21 0.09 6.16
CA VAL A 60 4.02 -0.48 6.81
C VAL A 60 2.79 0.32 6.43
N GLU A 61 1.64 -0.34 6.32
CA GLU A 61 0.36 0.34 6.16
C GLU A 61 -0.31 0.48 7.52
N VAL A 62 -0.40 1.72 8.02
CA VAL A 62 -0.95 2.03 9.35
C VAL A 62 -1.82 3.29 9.29
N PRO A 63 -2.75 3.48 10.25
CA PRO A 63 -3.50 4.72 10.35
C PRO A 63 -2.57 5.92 10.51
N CYS A 64 -2.75 6.94 9.68
CA CYS A 64 -1.96 8.16 9.72
C CYS A 64 -2.86 9.37 9.91
N VAL A 65 -2.44 10.32 10.74
CA VAL A 65 -3.01 11.67 10.74
C VAL A 65 -2.38 12.43 9.58
N VAL A 66 -3.23 12.86 8.64
CA VAL A 66 -2.83 13.61 7.45
C VAL A 66 -3.24 15.07 7.62
N ASN A 67 -2.26 15.95 7.58
CA ASN A 67 -2.46 17.39 7.64
C ASN A 67 -1.47 18.12 6.74
N SER A 68 -1.35 19.44 6.86
CA SER A 68 -0.43 20.25 6.03
C SER A 68 1.04 19.82 6.09
N ASN A 69 1.45 19.09 7.13
CA ASN A 69 2.81 18.54 7.28
C ASN A 69 2.95 17.12 6.68
N GLY A 70 1.96 16.63 5.94
CA GLY A 70 1.93 15.29 5.38
C GLY A 70 1.33 14.25 6.33
N ALA A 71 1.64 12.98 6.06
CA ALA A 71 1.15 11.84 6.83
C ALA A 71 2.05 11.55 8.03
N ARG A 72 1.47 11.51 9.23
CA ARG A 72 2.15 11.09 10.46
C ARG A 72 1.48 9.81 10.99
N PRO A 73 2.22 8.70 11.12
CA PRO A 73 1.64 7.45 11.60
C PRO A 73 1.18 7.55 13.05
N LEU A 74 0.12 6.82 13.36
CA LEU A 74 -0.35 6.55 14.72
C LEU A 74 0.26 5.23 15.19
N HIS A 75 0.81 5.21 16.40
CA HIS A 75 1.45 4.03 16.96
C HIS A 75 0.45 2.85 17.08
N VAL A 76 0.78 1.73 16.43
CA VAL A 76 -0.05 0.53 16.41
C VAL A 76 0.32 -0.43 17.54
N GLY A 77 1.62 -0.53 17.85
CA GLY A 77 2.14 -1.45 18.86
C GLY A 77 2.34 -2.86 18.32
N ARG A 78 2.37 -3.84 19.22
CA ARG A 78 2.69 -5.23 18.87
C ARG A 78 1.58 -5.88 18.06
N VAL A 79 1.99 -6.65 17.05
CA VAL A 79 1.05 -7.46 16.28
C VAL A 79 0.60 -8.70 17.05
N VAL A 80 -0.62 -9.16 16.75
CA VAL A 80 -1.17 -10.39 17.33
C VAL A 80 -0.27 -11.58 16.99
N ASP A 81 0.07 -12.40 18.00
CA ASP A 81 1.04 -13.49 17.85
C ASP A 81 0.70 -14.45 16.69
N ARG A 82 -0.58 -14.67 16.42
CA ARG A 82 -1.05 -15.53 15.32
C ARG A 82 -0.62 -15.03 13.93
N VAL A 83 -0.54 -13.71 13.71
CA VAL A 83 -0.21 -13.13 12.40
C VAL A 83 1.28 -12.81 12.25
N ARG A 84 2.01 -12.71 13.38
CA ARG A 84 3.44 -12.36 13.41
C ARG A 84 4.31 -13.21 12.45
N PRO A 85 4.16 -14.55 12.37
CA PRO A 85 5.00 -15.36 11.47
C PRO A 85 4.78 -15.03 9.99
N LEU A 86 3.53 -14.82 9.59
CA LEU A 86 3.18 -14.47 8.21
C LEU A 86 3.72 -13.08 7.86
N LEU A 87 3.53 -12.10 8.75
CA LEU A 87 4.04 -10.75 8.58
C LEU A 87 5.56 -10.73 8.37
N ALA A 88 6.31 -11.44 9.22
CA ALA A 88 7.75 -11.53 9.12
C ALA A 88 8.21 -12.15 7.79
N ARG A 89 7.53 -13.22 7.34
CA ARG A 89 7.87 -13.90 6.09
C ARG A 89 7.55 -13.06 4.85
N VAL A 90 6.43 -12.36 4.83
CA VAL A 90 6.09 -11.44 3.74
C VAL A 90 7.08 -10.27 3.69
N LYS A 91 7.44 -9.69 4.85
CA LYS A 91 8.39 -8.57 4.87
C LYS A 91 9.79 -8.99 4.43
N GLU A 92 10.22 -10.21 4.78
CA GLU A 92 11.50 -10.74 4.30
C GLU A 92 11.50 -10.92 2.77
N TYR A 93 10.41 -11.46 2.22
CA TYR A 93 10.22 -11.54 0.78
C TYR A 93 10.32 -10.17 0.09
N GLU A 94 9.68 -9.14 0.64
CA GLU A 94 9.77 -7.77 0.11
C GLU A 94 11.21 -7.25 0.12
N ARG A 95 11.95 -7.41 1.22
CA ARG A 95 13.35 -6.98 1.32
C ARG A 95 14.25 -7.69 0.31
N LEU A 96 14.12 -9.01 0.19
CA LEU A 96 14.88 -9.80 -0.77
C LEU A 96 14.53 -9.41 -2.22
N THR A 97 13.25 -9.11 -2.50
CA THR A 97 12.81 -8.65 -3.81
C THR A 97 13.41 -7.28 -4.15
N VAL A 98 13.42 -6.34 -3.20
CA VAL A 98 14.09 -5.05 -3.37
C VAL A 98 15.59 -5.24 -3.61
N ARG A 99 16.25 -6.11 -2.84
CA ARG A 99 17.67 -6.45 -3.05
C ARG A 99 17.91 -6.99 -4.46
N ALA A 100 17.08 -7.92 -4.93
CA ALA A 100 17.17 -8.48 -6.27
C ALA A 100 17.01 -7.41 -7.35
N ALA A 101 16.04 -6.50 -7.19
CA ALA A 101 15.81 -5.41 -8.13
C ALA A 101 17.00 -4.41 -8.18
N LEU A 102 17.51 -4.01 -7.03
CA LEU A 102 18.64 -3.06 -6.95
C LEU A 102 19.96 -3.65 -7.46
N THR A 103 20.16 -4.95 -7.27
CA THR A 103 21.39 -5.65 -7.70
C THR A 103 21.28 -6.29 -9.09
N GLN A 104 20.08 -6.28 -9.69
CA GLN A 104 19.77 -6.97 -10.94
C GLN A 104 20.24 -8.44 -10.96
N SER A 105 20.17 -9.11 -9.81
CA SER A 105 20.69 -10.47 -9.63
C SER A 105 19.58 -11.51 -9.72
N LEU A 106 19.69 -12.42 -10.70
CA LEU A 106 18.76 -13.55 -10.84
C LEU A 106 18.85 -14.50 -9.64
N ASP A 107 20.02 -14.66 -9.02
CA ASP A 107 20.15 -15.50 -7.82
C ASP A 107 19.46 -14.88 -6.61
N ALA A 108 19.58 -13.55 -6.44
CA ALA A 108 18.80 -12.84 -5.43
C ALA A 108 17.29 -12.91 -5.72
N ALA A 109 16.87 -12.88 -6.99
CA ALA A 109 15.46 -13.04 -7.37
C ALA A 109 14.95 -14.46 -7.04
N ARG A 110 15.76 -15.50 -7.25
CA ARG A 110 15.43 -16.89 -6.85
C ARG A 110 15.29 -17.02 -5.34
N GLU A 111 16.19 -16.39 -4.58
CA GLU A 111 16.12 -16.34 -3.12
C GLU A 111 14.85 -15.63 -2.64
N ALA A 112 14.54 -14.47 -3.22
CA ALA A 112 13.32 -13.73 -2.94
C ALA A 112 12.08 -14.60 -3.21
N LEU A 113 11.91 -15.12 -4.43
CA LEU A 113 10.75 -15.94 -4.75
C LEU A 113 10.63 -17.21 -3.90
N ALA A 114 11.74 -17.86 -3.55
CA ALA A 114 11.71 -19.02 -2.64
C ALA A 114 11.27 -18.67 -1.20
N SER A 115 11.45 -17.42 -0.77
CA SER A 115 10.99 -16.94 0.55
C SER A 115 9.49 -16.61 0.58
N ASN A 116 8.87 -16.36 -0.58
CA ASN A 116 7.47 -15.99 -0.71
C ASN A 116 6.55 -17.13 -0.19
N PRO A 117 5.58 -16.85 0.69
CA PRO A 117 4.71 -17.87 1.28
C PRO A 117 3.79 -18.58 0.28
N LEU A 118 3.60 -18.04 -0.93
CA LEU A 118 2.80 -18.63 -2.00
C LEU A 118 3.62 -19.47 -2.98
N VAL A 119 4.95 -19.48 -2.85
CA VAL A 119 5.85 -20.29 -3.68
C VAL A 119 6.20 -21.56 -2.89
N PRO A 120 5.75 -22.75 -3.34
CA PRO A 120 5.81 -23.96 -2.53
C PRO A 120 7.21 -24.54 -2.37
N ASP A 121 8.08 -24.35 -3.37
CA ASP A 121 9.42 -24.93 -3.39
C ASP A 121 10.40 -24.13 -4.27
N ARG A 122 11.69 -24.44 -4.11
CA ARG A 122 12.78 -23.77 -4.84
C ARG A 122 12.72 -24.03 -6.34
N ALA A 123 12.32 -25.23 -6.75
CA ALA A 123 12.19 -25.57 -8.16
C ALA A 123 11.15 -24.67 -8.86
N THR A 124 10.06 -24.34 -8.16
CA THR A 124 9.03 -23.42 -8.62
C THR A 124 9.55 -21.99 -8.69
N ALA A 125 10.29 -21.53 -7.68
CA ALA A 125 10.97 -20.23 -7.72
C ALA A 125 11.90 -20.11 -8.93
N ASP A 126 12.71 -21.14 -9.21
CA ASP A 126 13.64 -21.13 -10.35
C ASP A 126 12.93 -21.09 -11.70
N ARG A 127 11.81 -21.83 -11.84
CA ARG A 127 10.97 -21.75 -13.04
C ARG A 127 10.39 -20.35 -13.23
N LEU A 128 9.82 -19.76 -12.17
CA LEU A 128 9.25 -18.40 -12.22
C LEU A 128 10.31 -17.35 -12.60
N VAL A 129 11.51 -17.41 -12.02
CA VAL A 129 12.58 -16.46 -12.39
C VAL A 129 12.97 -16.61 -13.86
N ARG A 130 13.09 -17.84 -14.36
CA ARG A 130 13.41 -18.06 -15.78
C ARG A 130 12.32 -17.50 -16.68
N ASP A 131 11.06 -17.73 -16.36
CA ASP A 131 9.92 -17.28 -17.17
C ASP A 131 9.75 -15.76 -17.14
N LEU A 132 10.10 -15.11 -16.02
CA LEU A 132 10.07 -13.66 -15.85
C LEU A 132 11.34 -12.95 -16.35
N SER A 133 12.47 -13.64 -16.48
CA SER A 133 13.75 -13.06 -16.89
C SER A 133 13.72 -12.27 -18.22
N PRO A 134 12.89 -12.59 -19.24
CA PRO A 134 12.81 -11.79 -20.45
C PRO A 134 12.22 -10.38 -20.26
N LEU A 135 11.69 -10.08 -19.07
CA LEU A 135 11.09 -8.78 -18.73
C LEU A 135 12.10 -7.79 -18.14
N TRP A 136 13.37 -8.18 -17.97
CA TRP A 136 14.41 -7.45 -17.24
C TRP A 136 15.64 -7.20 -18.11
#